data_AF-A0A3E0KI89-F1
#
_entry.id   AF-A0A3E0KI89-F1
#
_cell.length_a   1.000
_cell.length_b   1.000
_cell.length_c   1.000
_cell.angle_alpha   90.00
_cell.angle_beta   90.00
_cell.angle_gamma   90.00
#
_symmetry.space_group_name_H-M   'P 1'
#
loop_
_entity.id
_entity.type
_entity.pdbx_description
1 polymer ?
#
loop_
_entity_poly.entity_id
_entity_poly.type
_entity_poly.pdbx_seq_one_letter_code
_entity_poly.pdbx_strand_id
1 'polypeptide(L)'
;MEETIRVIVNGVEIDPEPPAQFREERVLVPVRQVAQRLGAQVRLETDASCLILDPRSGRTTIVGGMRPDPSAPLLAPAERVAAAGGAHLLWAPELGVVVLQRPEAALAGRRIALDPGHGGSDPGFAGPAGPAEKDCNLEVARWLHGLLRLAGARPVLTRTQDRRCSVAARLRRAAAHGAAALVGIHHNSHSDAAVRGCETYFYHSEAGQ
;
A
#
# COMPACT_ATOMS: atom_id res chain seq x y z
N MET A 1 -14.78 7.78 -20.44
CA MET A 1 -13.54 7.00 -20.27
C MET A 1 -13.82 5.99 -19.18
N GLU A 2 -13.66 4.69 -19.43
CA GLU A 2 -13.66 3.72 -18.32
C GLU A 2 -12.51 4.09 -17.39
N GLU A 3 -12.82 4.34 -16.13
CA GLU A 3 -11.82 4.71 -15.13
C GLU A 3 -10.92 3.49 -14.86
N THR A 4 -9.64 3.61 -15.22
CA THR A 4 -8.70 2.50 -15.09
C THR A 4 -8.41 2.24 -13.62
N ILE A 5 -8.75 1.04 -13.15
CA ILE A 5 -8.45 0.62 -11.78
C ILE A 5 -6.97 0.25 -11.68
N ARG A 6 -6.22 1.02 -10.90
CA ARG A 6 -4.81 0.72 -10.61
C ARG A 6 -4.72 -0.44 -9.63
N VAL A 7 -3.81 -1.36 -9.88
CA VAL A 7 -3.62 -2.56 -9.06
C VAL A 7 -2.25 -2.49 -8.39
N ILE A 8 -2.22 -2.52 -7.06
CA ILE A 8 -0.99 -2.54 -6.27
C ILE A 8 -0.90 -3.89 -5.55
N VAL A 9 0.19 -4.61 -5.74
CA VAL A 9 0.44 -5.89 -5.09
C VAL A 9 1.74 -5.81 -4.28
N ASN A 10 1.65 -6.02 -2.97
CA ASN A 10 2.79 -5.93 -2.04
C ASN A 10 3.60 -4.64 -2.19
N GLY A 11 2.91 -3.50 -2.33
CA GLY A 11 3.52 -2.17 -2.49
C GLY A 11 4.02 -1.84 -3.90
N VAL A 12 3.86 -2.74 -4.87
CA VAL A 12 4.25 -2.50 -6.27
C VAL A 12 3.02 -2.35 -7.15
N GLU A 13 2.89 -1.19 -7.79
CA GLU A 13 1.88 -0.99 -8.84
C GLU A 13 2.20 -1.87 -10.05
N ILE A 14 1.18 -2.53 -10.57
CA ILE A 14 1.26 -3.33 -11.80
C ILE A 14 0.31 -2.74 -12.82
N ASP A 15 0.65 -2.91 -14.10
CA ASP A 15 -0.18 -2.56 -15.24
C ASP A 15 -0.66 -3.85 -15.91
N PRO A 16 -1.79 -4.42 -15.45
CA PRO A 16 -2.13 -5.76 -15.84
C PRO A 16 -2.97 -5.77 -17.12
N GLU A 17 -2.65 -6.68 -18.03
CA GLU A 17 -3.45 -6.93 -19.23
C GLU A 17 -4.31 -8.21 -19.12
N PRO A 18 -5.64 -8.12 -19.22
CA PRO A 18 -6.48 -6.93 -19.36
C PRO A 18 -6.53 -6.14 -18.05
N PRO A 19 -6.91 -4.86 -18.09
CA PRO A 19 -6.99 -4.03 -16.88
C PRO A 19 -7.99 -4.62 -15.88
N ALA A 20 -7.81 -4.26 -14.60
CA ALA A 20 -8.81 -4.55 -13.58
C ALA A 20 -10.14 -3.82 -13.90
N GLN A 21 -11.25 -4.43 -13.49
CA GLN A 21 -12.59 -3.97 -13.86
C GLN A 21 -13.48 -3.89 -12.64
N PHE A 22 -14.40 -2.93 -12.62
CA PHE A 22 -15.47 -2.89 -11.62
C PHE A 22 -16.76 -3.44 -12.26
N ARG A 23 -17.26 -4.57 -11.77
CA ARG A 23 -18.48 -5.22 -12.27
C ARG A 23 -19.22 -5.86 -11.10
N GLU A 24 -20.55 -5.76 -11.11
CA GLU A 24 -21.41 -6.38 -10.07
C GLU A 24 -20.97 -6.01 -8.65
N GLU A 25 -20.68 -4.72 -8.43
CA GLU A 25 -20.21 -4.16 -7.14
C GLU A 25 -18.88 -4.75 -6.63
N ARG A 26 -18.09 -5.38 -7.51
CA ARG A 26 -16.82 -6.02 -7.18
C ARG A 26 -15.71 -5.54 -8.09
N VAL A 27 -14.51 -5.46 -7.53
CA VAL A 27 -13.28 -5.28 -8.31
C VAL A 27 -12.82 -6.64 -8.79
N LEU A 28 -12.75 -6.81 -10.10
CA LEU A 28 -12.19 -7.98 -10.76
C LEU A 28 -10.74 -7.71 -11.15
N VAL A 29 -9.83 -8.62 -10.79
CA VAL A 29 -8.41 -8.50 -11.09
C VAL A 29 -7.90 -9.68 -11.93
N PRO A 30 -6.90 -9.48 -12.79
CA PRO A 30 -6.25 -10.56 -13.56
C PRO A 30 -5.55 -11.54 -12.63
N VAL A 31 -6.13 -12.72 -12.48
CA VAL A 31 -5.72 -13.65 -11.42
C VAL A 31 -4.29 -14.09 -11.60
N ARG A 32 -3.86 -14.38 -12.84
CA ARG A 32 -2.49 -14.86 -13.12
C ARG A 32 -1.42 -13.88 -12.67
N GLN A 33 -1.56 -12.61 -13.06
CA GLN A 33 -0.55 -11.59 -12.80
C GLN A 33 -0.51 -11.21 -11.32
N VAL A 34 -1.69 -11.08 -10.70
CA VAL A 34 -1.80 -10.79 -9.27
C VAL A 34 -1.26 -11.95 -8.44
N ALA A 35 -1.63 -13.20 -8.75
CA ALA A 35 -1.14 -14.38 -8.03
C ALA A 35 0.37 -14.54 -8.12
N GLN A 36 0.95 -14.34 -9.29
CA GLN A 36 2.40 -14.39 -9.48
C GLN A 36 3.11 -13.35 -8.59
N ARG A 37 2.57 -12.13 -8.49
CA ARG A 37 3.09 -11.06 -7.61
C ARG A 37 2.87 -11.34 -6.12
N LEU A 38 1.83 -12.10 -5.77
CA LEU A 38 1.62 -12.64 -4.44
C LEU A 38 2.54 -13.83 -4.12
N GLY A 39 3.33 -14.31 -5.11
CA GLY A 39 4.18 -15.48 -4.98
C GLY A 39 3.42 -16.79 -4.92
N ALA A 40 2.16 -16.81 -5.37
CA ALA A 40 1.31 -17.99 -5.50
C ALA A 40 1.44 -18.60 -6.90
N GLN A 41 1.39 -19.93 -6.98
CA GLN A 41 1.26 -20.63 -8.27
C GLN A 41 -0.21 -20.70 -8.67
N VAL A 42 -0.47 -20.58 -9.97
CA VAL A 42 -1.79 -20.71 -10.56
C VAL A 42 -1.84 -22.03 -11.32
N ARG A 43 -2.76 -22.91 -10.95
CA ARG A 43 -3.03 -24.16 -11.66
C ARG A 43 -4.48 -24.18 -12.11
N LEU A 44 -4.71 -24.62 -13.34
CA LEU A 44 -6.04 -24.87 -13.87
C LEU A 44 -6.36 -26.33 -13.62
N GLU A 45 -7.47 -26.60 -12.96
CA GLU A 45 -8.00 -27.96 -12.84
C GLU A 45 -9.15 -28.11 -13.85
N THR A 46 -8.84 -28.80 -14.95
CA THR A 46 -9.70 -28.98 -16.13
C THR A 46 -11.01 -29.70 -15.80
N ASP A 47 -10.99 -30.48 -14.74
CA ASP A 47 -12.02 -31.44 -14.36
C ASP A 47 -13.06 -30.75 -13.46
N ALA A 48 -12.57 -29.85 -12.61
CA ALA A 48 -13.34 -29.10 -11.61
C ALA A 48 -13.79 -27.72 -12.09
N SER A 49 -13.41 -27.30 -13.30
CA SER A 49 -13.79 -25.99 -13.86
C SER A 49 -13.36 -24.85 -12.94
N CYS A 50 -12.16 -24.95 -12.37
CA CYS A 50 -11.75 -24.11 -11.27
C CYS A 50 -10.26 -23.73 -11.34
N LEU A 51 -9.95 -22.55 -10.82
CA LEU A 51 -8.57 -22.08 -10.70
C LEU A 51 -8.07 -22.35 -9.29
N ILE A 52 -6.96 -23.08 -9.18
CA ILE A 52 -6.26 -23.31 -7.93
C ILE A 52 -5.15 -22.27 -7.79
N LEU A 53 -5.23 -21.50 -6.71
CA LEU A 53 -4.11 -20.71 -6.20
C LEU A 53 -3.43 -21.52 -5.10
N ASP A 54 -2.17 -21.87 -5.33
CA ASP A 54 -1.29 -22.52 -4.36
C ASP A 54 -0.30 -21.47 -3.81
N PRO A 55 -0.62 -20.80 -2.69
CA PRO A 55 0.38 -20.06 -1.95
C PRO A 55 1.45 -21.04 -1.48
N ARG A 56 2.73 -20.65 -1.44
CA ARG A 56 3.86 -21.50 -0.99
C ARG A 56 3.66 -22.27 0.34
N SER A 57 2.60 -21.97 1.09
CA SER A 57 2.12 -22.67 2.29
C SER A 57 1.29 -23.94 2.03
N GLY A 58 1.04 -24.35 0.78
CA GLY A 58 0.39 -25.63 0.43
C GLY A 58 -1.13 -25.67 0.60
N ARG A 59 -1.82 -24.51 0.65
CA ARG A 59 -3.29 -24.42 0.74
C ARG A 59 -3.90 -24.04 -0.60
N THR A 60 -4.38 -25.03 -1.33
CA THR A 60 -5.18 -24.83 -2.55
C THR A 60 -6.45 -24.05 -2.27
N THR A 61 -6.66 -22.92 -2.96
CA THR A 61 -7.94 -22.18 -2.94
C THR A 61 -8.53 -22.09 -4.34
N ILE A 62 -9.81 -22.46 -4.44
CA ILE A 62 -10.59 -22.43 -5.67
C ILE A 62 -11.14 -21.02 -5.92
N VAL A 63 -10.75 -20.41 -7.04
CA VAL A 63 -11.31 -19.13 -7.52
C VAL A 63 -12.30 -19.38 -8.67
N GLY A 64 -13.58 -19.55 -8.31
CA GLY A 64 -14.70 -19.63 -9.27
C GLY A 64 -14.99 -21.05 -9.80
N GLY A 65 -16.22 -21.24 -10.29
CA GLY A 65 -16.79 -22.51 -10.79
C GLY A 65 -17.19 -22.47 -12.27
N MET A 66 -16.40 -21.78 -13.11
CA MET A 66 -16.53 -21.78 -14.57
C MET A 66 -15.27 -22.38 -15.19
N ARG A 67 -15.40 -23.19 -16.25
CA ARG A 67 -14.25 -23.71 -17.02
C ARG A 67 -13.50 -22.52 -17.61
N PRO A 68 -12.30 -22.18 -17.12
CA PRO A 68 -11.55 -21.07 -17.69
C PRO A 68 -11.05 -21.50 -19.07
N ASP A 69 -11.22 -20.65 -20.08
CA ASP A 69 -10.44 -20.78 -21.30
C ASP A 69 -8.97 -20.48 -20.93
N PRO A 70 -8.03 -21.44 -21.13
CA PRO A 70 -6.62 -21.26 -20.79
C PRO A 70 -5.95 -20.09 -21.51
N SER A 71 -6.53 -19.66 -22.64
CA SER A 71 -6.05 -18.56 -23.49
C SER A 71 -6.73 -17.22 -23.19
N ALA A 72 -7.86 -17.21 -22.50
CA ALA A 72 -8.55 -15.99 -22.13
C ALA A 72 -8.01 -15.45 -20.79
N PRO A 73 -7.93 -14.12 -20.64
CA PRO A 73 -7.53 -13.55 -19.37
C PRO A 73 -8.56 -13.82 -18.28
N LEU A 74 -8.15 -14.58 -17.27
CA LEU A 74 -9.00 -14.90 -16.14
C LEU A 74 -9.05 -13.72 -15.17
N LEU A 75 -10.21 -13.05 -15.16
CA LEU A 75 -10.59 -12.06 -14.16
C LEU A 75 -11.37 -12.75 -13.04
N ALA A 76 -11.08 -12.41 -11.79
CA ALA A 76 -11.87 -12.85 -10.65
C ALA A 76 -11.97 -11.77 -9.57
N PRO A 77 -12.97 -11.85 -8.68
CA PRO A 77 -13.11 -10.90 -7.59
C PRO A 77 -11.84 -10.82 -6.73
N ALA A 78 -11.32 -9.61 -6.54
CA ALA A 78 -10.06 -9.33 -5.86
C ALA A 78 -10.04 -9.90 -4.44
N GLU A 79 -11.19 -9.94 -3.76
CA GLU A 79 -11.34 -10.51 -2.43
C GLU A 79 -11.08 -12.02 -2.41
N ARG A 80 -11.44 -12.74 -3.49
CA ARG A 80 -11.19 -14.18 -3.62
C ARG A 80 -9.71 -14.43 -3.90
N VAL A 81 -9.11 -13.62 -4.78
CA VAL A 81 -7.68 -13.71 -5.10
C VAL A 81 -6.82 -13.36 -3.89
N ALA A 82 -7.19 -12.34 -3.13
CA ALA A 82 -6.52 -11.95 -1.88
C ALA A 82 -6.59 -13.07 -0.85
N ALA A 83 -7.79 -13.59 -0.56
CA ALA A 83 -7.98 -14.68 0.40
C ALA A 83 -7.16 -15.91 0.03
N ALA A 84 -7.18 -16.29 -1.25
CA ALA A 84 -6.43 -17.40 -1.79
C ALA A 84 -4.90 -17.21 -1.72
N GLY A 85 -4.43 -16.00 -1.97
CA GLY A 85 -3.01 -15.64 -1.89
C GLY A 85 -2.51 -15.33 -0.48
N GLY A 86 -3.35 -15.46 0.54
CA GLY A 86 -3.01 -15.08 1.93
C GLY A 86 -2.70 -13.59 2.07
N ALA A 87 -3.39 -12.75 1.30
CA ALA A 87 -3.27 -11.30 1.30
C ALA A 87 -4.52 -10.63 1.86
N HIS A 88 -4.34 -9.42 2.37
CA HIS A 88 -5.41 -8.50 2.70
C HIS A 88 -5.76 -7.65 1.47
N LEU A 89 -7.05 -7.32 1.34
CA LEU A 89 -7.57 -6.44 0.28
C LEU A 89 -7.88 -5.06 0.86
N LEU A 90 -7.51 -4.01 0.14
CA LEU A 90 -7.97 -2.65 0.34
C LEU A 90 -8.47 -2.11 -0.99
N TRP A 91 -9.74 -1.72 -1.04
CA TRP A 91 -10.35 -1.04 -2.19
C TRP A 91 -10.58 0.42 -1.83
N ALA A 92 -10.02 1.34 -2.62
CA ALA A 92 -10.15 2.78 -2.48
C ALA A 92 -10.81 3.34 -3.76
N PRO A 93 -12.15 3.31 -3.85
CA PRO A 93 -12.87 3.70 -5.07
C PRO A 93 -12.62 5.15 -5.46
N GLU A 94 -12.45 6.05 -4.50
CA GLU A 94 -12.19 7.48 -4.71
C GLU A 94 -10.84 7.75 -5.40
N LEU A 95 -9.92 6.78 -5.32
CA LEU A 95 -8.60 6.84 -5.94
C LEU A 95 -8.47 5.90 -7.15
N GLY A 96 -9.51 5.10 -7.42
CA GLY A 96 -9.48 4.01 -8.40
C GLY A 96 -8.36 3.01 -8.12
N VAL A 97 -8.07 2.69 -6.85
CA VAL A 97 -6.96 1.79 -6.47
C VAL A 97 -7.44 0.57 -5.72
N VAL A 98 -7.01 -0.61 -6.17
CA VAL A 98 -7.08 -1.85 -5.40
C VAL A 98 -5.69 -2.27 -4.94
N VAL A 99 -5.53 -2.52 -3.64
CA VAL A 99 -4.28 -2.99 -3.03
C VAL A 99 -4.46 -4.40 -2.48
N LEU A 100 -3.55 -5.30 -2.86
CA LEU A 100 -3.42 -6.64 -2.30
C LEU A 100 -2.10 -6.73 -1.54
N GLN A 101 -2.16 -6.82 -0.22
CA GLN A 101 -0.98 -6.79 0.65
C GLN A 101 -0.88 -8.06 1.48
N ARG A 102 0.21 -8.82 1.32
CA ARG A 102 0.54 -9.92 2.24
C ARG A 102 1.20 -9.39 3.51
N PRO A 103 1.03 -10.08 4.65
CA PRO A 103 1.92 -9.92 5.79
C PRO A 103 3.37 -10.16 5.37
N GLU A 104 4.26 -9.25 5.77
CA GLU A 104 5.69 -9.33 5.49
C GLU A 104 6.42 -9.78 6.75
N ALA A 105 7.17 -10.87 6.65
CA ALA A 105 7.84 -11.47 7.81
C ALA A 105 8.82 -10.48 8.48
N ALA A 106 9.50 -9.66 7.67
CA ALA A 106 10.41 -8.63 8.19
C ALA A 106 9.70 -7.54 9.01
N LEU A 107 8.42 -7.29 8.73
CA LEU A 107 7.62 -6.24 9.37
C LEU A 107 6.77 -6.74 10.54
N ALA A 108 6.55 -8.06 10.64
CA ALA A 108 5.69 -8.67 11.65
C ALA A 108 6.03 -8.19 13.08
N GLY A 109 5.05 -7.54 13.73
CA GLY A 109 5.17 -7.03 15.09
C GLY A 109 6.11 -5.83 15.29
N ARG A 110 6.81 -5.38 14.24
CA ARG A 110 7.74 -4.25 14.31
C ARG A 110 6.97 -2.95 14.51
N ARG A 111 7.39 -2.15 15.48
CA ARG A 111 6.85 -0.80 15.69
C ARG A 111 7.57 0.19 14.80
N ILE A 112 6.83 0.88 13.94
CA ILE A 112 7.36 1.87 13.00
C ILE A 112 6.68 3.19 13.28
N ALA A 113 7.44 4.20 13.68
CA ALA A 113 6.90 5.54 13.86
C ALA A 113 6.78 6.22 12.50
N LEU A 114 5.61 6.80 12.22
CA LEU A 114 5.34 7.62 11.06
C LEU A 114 5.24 9.07 11.55
N ASP A 115 6.14 9.92 11.06
CA ASP A 115 6.23 11.34 11.42
C ASP A 115 5.75 12.21 10.27
N PRO A 116 4.44 12.51 10.16
CA PRO A 116 3.97 13.50 9.21
C PRO A 116 4.43 14.88 9.65
N GLY A 117 5.29 15.50 8.83
CA GLY A 117 5.88 16.81 9.08
C GLY A 117 4.84 17.92 9.31
N HIS A 118 5.31 19.04 9.89
CA HIS A 118 4.52 20.25 10.13
C HIS A 118 3.30 20.04 11.05
N GLY A 119 2.31 20.94 10.97
CA GLY A 119 1.03 20.87 11.68
C GLY A 119 0.68 22.13 12.49
N GLY A 120 -0.61 22.36 12.66
CA GLY A 120 -1.17 23.54 13.32
C GLY A 120 -0.80 24.81 12.56
N SER A 121 -0.14 25.73 13.27
CA SER A 121 0.32 27.02 12.73
C SER A 121 1.54 26.91 11.79
N ASP A 122 2.12 25.72 11.66
CA ASP A 122 3.20 25.44 10.71
C ASP A 122 2.58 24.69 9.51
N PRO A 123 2.33 25.36 8.38
CA PRO A 123 1.74 24.73 7.21
C PRO A 123 2.76 23.92 6.39
N GLY A 124 4.07 24.09 6.63
CA GLY A 124 5.11 23.75 5.65
C GLY A 124 4.98 24.61 4.39
N PHE A 125 5.22 24.04 3.22
CA PHE A 125 4.91 24.73 1.97
C PHE A 125 3.38 24.80 1.74
N ALA A 126 2.90 25.99 1.36
CA ALA A 126 1.51 26.20 0.95
C ALA A 126 1.49 27.00 -0.36
N GLY A 127 1.19 26.31 -1.47
CA GLY A 127 1.04 26.94 -2.77
C GLY A 127 -0.24 27.79 -2.86
N PRO A 128 -0.38 28.68 -3.86
CA PRO A 128 -1.50 29.63 -3.98
C PRO A 128 -2.89 28.99 -4.05
N ALA A 129 -3.00 27.73 -4.49
CA ALA A 129 -4.26 27.03 -4.70
C ALA A 129 -4.23 25.53 -4.33
N GLY A 130 -3.17 25.08 -3.64
CA GLY A 130 -2.95 23.67 -3.31
C GLY A 130 -3.13 23.35 -1.83
N PRO A 131 -3.26 22.07 -1.45
CA PRO A 131 -3.22 21.66 -0.05
C PRO A 131 -1.88 22.07 0.58
N ALA A 132 -1.92 22.45 1.85
CA ALA A 132 -0.70 22.72 2.60
C ALA A 132 0.08 21.41 2.80
N GLU A 133 1.40 21.48 2.82
CA GLU A 133 2.29 20.33 3.01
C GLU A 133 1.90 19.51 4.25
N LYS A 134 1.53 20.18 5.35
CA LYS A 134 1.05 19.53 6.57
C LYS A 134 -0.14 18.57 6.34
N ASP A 135 -1.03 18.88 5.41
CA ASP A 135 -2.25 18.12 5.16
C ASP A 135 -1.91 16.89 4.31
N CYS A 136 -1.13 17.09 3.24
CA CYS A 136 -0.57 16.01 2.42
C CYS A 136 0.24 15.02 3.27
N ASN A 137 1.12 15.52 4.14
CA ASN A 137 1.94 14.68 5.02
C ASN A 137 1.08 13.81 5.93
N LEU A 138 0.03 14.38 6.53
CA LEU A 138 -0.87 13.65 7.43
C LEU A 138 -1.66 12.58 6.68
N GLU A 139 -2.13 12.90 5.48
CA GLU A 139 -2.91 11.97 4.67
C GLU A 139 -2.05 10.79 4.18
N VAL A 140 -0.86 11.05 3.65
CA VAL A 140 0.10 10.00 3.27
C VAL A 140 0.44 9.12 4.48
N ALA A 141 0.67 9.71 5.65
CA ALA A 141 0.97 8.94 6.86
C ALA A 141 -0.20 8.04 7.30
N ARG A 142 -1.46 8.46 7.09
CA ARG A 142 -2.65 7.63 7.38
C ARG A 142 -2.76 6.44 6.43
N TRP A 143 -2.54 6.65 5.14
CA TRP A 143 -2.49 5.56 4.15
C TRP A 143 -1.38 4.58 4.47
N LEU A 144 -0.15 5.08 4.70
CA LEU A 144 0.99 4.25 5.05
C LEU A 144 0.77 3.49 6.36
N HIS A 145 0.13 4.10 7.36
CA HIS A 145 -0.27 3.42 8.59
C HIS A 145 -1.18 2.21 8.31
N GLY A 146 -2.19 2.38 7.45
CA GLY A 146 -3.06 1.27 7.03
C GLY A 146 -2.28 0.15 6.34
N LEU A 147 -1.46 0.50 5.35
CA LEU A 147 -0.67 -0.45 4.57
C LEU A 147 0.34 -1.23 5.43
N LEU A 148 1.05 -0.55 6.34
CA LEU A 148 1.97 -1.20 7.28
C LEU A 148 1.24 -2.15 8.24
N ARG A 149 0.01 -1.83 8.67
CA ARG A 149 -0.81 -2.76 9.46
C ARG A 149 -1.18 -4.01 8.67
N LEU A 150 -1.58 -3.86 7.41
CA LEU A 150 -1.85 -5.01 6.53
C LEU A 150 -0.60 -5.86 6.29
N ALA A 151 0.58 -5.24 6.27
CA ALA A 151 1.85 -5.95 6.19
C ALA A 151 2.31 -6.58 7.53
N GLY A 152 1.53 -6.46 8.62
CA GLY A 152 1.81 -7.08 9.92
C GLY A 152 2.61 -6.23 10.91
N ALA A 153 2.95 -4.98 10.56
CA ALA A 153 3.62 -4.05 11.46
C ALA A 153 2.66 -3.47 12.51
N ARG A 154 3.25 -2.75 13.48
CA ARG A 154 2.58 -1.96 14.51
C ARG A 154 2.92 -0.48 14.33
N PRO A 155 2.45 0.18 13.26
CA PRO A 155 2.78 1.57 13.00
C PRO A 155 2.17 2.50 14.08
N VAL A 156 2.88 3.59 14.38
CA VAL A 156 2.43 4.63 15.31
C VAL A 156 2.61 6.01 14.68
N LEU A 157 1.59 6.85 14.75
CA LEU A 157 1.66 8.22 14.23
C LEU A 157 2.19 9.18 15.31
N THR A 158 3.14 10.06 14.96
CA THR A 158 3.61 11.09 15.90
C THR A 158 2.56 12.19 16.13
N ARG A 159 1.69 12.43 15.14
CA ARG A 159 0.44 13.20 15.26
C ARG A 159 -0.67 12.55 14.43
N THR A 160 -1.89 12.63 14.92
CA THR A 160 -3.10 12.06 14.29
C THR A 160 -4.05 13.13 13.75
N GLN A 161 -3.82 14.39 14.11
CA GLN A 161 -4.64 15.56 13.81
C GLN A 161 -3.76 16.73 13.37
N ASP A 162 -4.38 17.77 12.84
CA ASP A 162 -3.71 19.03 12.53
C ASP A 162 -3.41 19.80 13.82
N ARG A 163 -2.20 19.60 14.36
CA ARG A 163 -1.72 20.30 15.56
C ARG A 163 -0.23 20.53 15.46
N ARG A 164 0.23 21.62 16.02
CA ARG A 164 1.67 21.89 16.12
C ARG A 164 2.31 20.91 17.08
N CYS A 165 3.39 20.27 16.65
CA CYS A 165 4.22 19.41 17.48
C CYS A 165 5.68 19.70 17.15
N SER A 166 6.48 20.05 18.16
CA SER A 166 7.92 20.25 17.97
C SER A 166 8.60 18.95 17.55
N VAL A 167 9.68 19.06 16.78
CA VAL A 167 10.49 17.91 16.35
C VAL A 167 10.87 17.04 17.56
N ALA A 168 11.33 17.64 18.65
CA ALA A 168 11.66 16.92 19.89
C ALA A 168 10.47 16.17 20.49
N ALA A 169 9.24 16.71 20.42
CA ALA A 169 8.05 16.00 20.88
C ALA A 169 7.70 14.80 19.99
N ARG A 170 7.88 14.93 18.68
CA ARG A 170 7.64 13.84 17.71
C ARG A 170 8.64 12.70 17.90
N LEU A 171 9.93 13.03 18.06
CA LEU A 171 10.99 12.07 18.40
C LEU A 171 10.74 11.36 19.74
N ARG A 172 10.40 12.12 20.80
CA ARG A 172 10.08 11.54 22.11
C ARG A 172 8.90 10.58 22.04
N ARG A 173 7.88 10.89 21.24
CA ARG A 173 6.72 10.00 21.06
C ARG A 173 7.12 8.70 20.35
N ALA A 174 7.93 8.78 19.31
CA ALA A 174 8.45 7.58 18.63
C ALA A 174 9.28 6.70 19.59
N ALA A 175 10.17 7.31 20.37
CA ALA A 175 10.96 6.62 21.38
C ALA A 175 10.08 5.99 22.49
N ALA A 176 9.07 6.71 22.99
CA ALA A 176 8.14 6.23 24.02
C ALA A 176 7.31 5.03 23.56
N HIS A 177 7.01 4.93 22.27
CA HIS A 177 6.38 3.75 21.68
C HIS A 177 7.37 2.61 21.44
N GLY A 178 8.67 2.78 21.69
CA GLY A 178 9.71 1.79 21.39
C GLY A 178 9.70 1.43 19.89
N ALA A 179 9.62 2.45 19.03
CA ALA A 179 9.68 2.27 17.58
C ALA A 179 11.09 1.84 17.16
N ALA A 180 11.17 0.83 16.30
CA ALA A 180 12.42 0.31 15.73
C ALA A 180 12.94 1.19 14.58
N ALA A 181 12.05 1.97 13.96
CA ALA A 181 12.37 2.92 12.91
C ALA A 181 11.41 4.11 12.99
N LEU A 182 11.85 5.26 12.49
CA LEU A 182 11.02 6.44 12.26
C LEU A 182 11.09 6.80 10.78
N VAL A 183 9.93 7.00 10.17
CA VAL A 183 9.77 7.45 8.78
C VAL A 183 9.20 8.86 8.80
N GLY A 184 10.04 9.84 8.46
CA GLY A 184 9.62 11.23 8.25
C GLY A 184 8.95 11.38 6.90
N ILE A 185 7.79 12.03 6.86
CA ILE A 185 7.00 12.22 5.65
C ILE A 185 6.85 13.73 5.42
N HIS A 186 7.37 14.20 4.29
CA HIS A 186 7.41 15.60 3.87
C HIS A 186 7.11 15.70 2.37
N HIS A 187 6.52 16.82 1.95
CA HIS A 187 6.40 17.17 0.54
C HIS A 187 7.19 18.45 0.32
N ASN A 188 8.38 18.30 -0.23
CA ASN A 188 9.29 19.42 -0.44
C ASN A 188 8.74 20.42 -1.45
N SER A 189 9.36 21.59 -1.45
CA SER A 189 9.07 22.66 -2.39
C SER A 189 10.35 23.19 -3.01
N HIS A 190 10.27 23.57 -4.28
CA HIS A 190 11.35 24.22 -4.98
C HIS A 190 10.81 25.43 -5.75
N SER A 191 11.62 26.47 -5.93
CA SER A 191 11.20 27.68 -6.66
C SER A 191 11.06 27.45 -8.17
N ASP A 192 11.85 26.53 -8.71
CA ASP A 192 11.70 26.04 -10.09
C ASP A 192 10.64 24.94 -10.17
N ALA A 193 9.54 25.22 -10.86
CA ALA A 193 8.41 24.32 -11.06
C ALA A 193 8.74 23.09 -11.94
N ALA A 194 9.86 23.10 -12.66
CA ALA A 194 10.32 21.92 -13.40
C ALA A 194 10.89 20.83 -12.48
N VAL A 195 11.32 21.19 -11.26
CA VAL A 195 11.88 20.25 -10.28
C VAL A 195 10.74 19.45 -9.64
N ARG A 196 10.74 18.15 -9.89
CA ARG A 196 9.76 17.19 -9.36
C ARG A 196 10.39 15.82 -9.20
N GLY A 197 9.92 15.04 -8.23
CA GLY A 197 10.42 13.70 -7.99
C GLY A 197 10.19 13.24 -6.56
N CYS A 198 10.78 12.10 -6.22
CA CYS A 198 10.84 11.58 -4.86
C CYS A 198 12.29 11.55 -4.40
N GLU A 199 12.53 11.92 -3.16
CA GLU A 199 13.84 11.85 -2.50
C GLU A 199 13.72 11.19 -1.14
N THR A 200 14.79 10.53 -0.70
CA THR A 200 14.82 9.83 0.58
C THR A 200 16.11 10.18 1.29
N TYR A 201 15.97 10.74 2.48
CA TYR A 201 17.09 11.04 3.37
C TYR A 201 17.14 10.00 4.48
N PHE A 202 18.33 9.59 4.85
CA PHE A 202 18.57 8.79 6.04
C PHE A 202 19.70 9.43 6.84
N TYR A 203 19.58 9.37 8.17
CA TYR A 203 20.66 9.80 9.03
C TYR A 203 21.70 8.69 9.12
N HIS A 204 22.93 9.00 8.75
CA HIS A 204 24.09 8.16 9.01
C HIS A 204 25.01 8.92 9.95
N SER A 205 25.18 8.47 11.19
CA SER A 205 26.30 8.90 12.01
C SER A 205 27.53 8.15 11.51
N GLU A 206 28.51 8.85 10.93
CA GLU A 206 29.88 8.32 11.01
C GLU A 206 30.20 8.24 12.51
N ALA A 207 30.55 7.04 13.00
CA ALA A 207 31.10 6.94 14.33
C ALA A 207 32.46 7.66 14.34
N GLY A 208 32.50 8.94 14.72
CA GLY A 208 33.76 9.68 14.81
C GLY A 208 33.77 11.22 14.68
N GLN A 209 32.66 11.95 14.70
CA GLN A 209 32.67 13.42 14.84
C GLN A 209 31.66 13.92 15.87
#